data_AF-A0A1Q9SEA8-F1
#
_entry.id   AF-A0A1Q9SEA8-F1
#
_cell.length_a   1.000
_cell.length_b   1.000
_cell.length_c   1.000
_cell.angle_alpha   90.00
_cell.angle_beta   90.00
_cell.angle_gamma   90.00
#
_symmetry.space_group_name_H-M   'P 1'
#
loop_
_entity.id
_entity.type
_entity.pdbx_description
1 polymer ?
#
loop_
_entity_poly.entity_id
_entity_poly.type
_entity_poly.pdbx_seq_one_letter_code
_entity_poly.pdbx_strand_id
1 'polypeptide(L)'
;MRRWIHPALDAWRAAVAAVPGPARARGGIAGITVDTFAFAVSLDAVDVGSDLHARFSLPVCLAALALDGDLVAGTFLPDRLARPEIRALAARVRLVEDPGFSAALPRERPATVTVRWRDGSSATAGVRNARGNPDDPLGADEVERKFRRNVAGVLGDATADAVVAALLQPTGADTTAVARLAAEVLADVGC
;
A
#
# COMPACT_ATOMS: atom_id res chain seq x y z
N MET A 1 -10.46 -2.71 10.22
CA MET A 1 -9.08 -3.10 9.85
C MET A 1 -8.14 -2.00 10.29
N ARG A 2 -7.19 -2.26 11.21
CA ARG A 2 -6.27 -1.22 11.71
C ARG A 2 -5.14 -1.01 10.69
N ARG A 3 -5.16 0.12 10.00
CA ARG A 3 -4.20 0.51 8.94
C ARG A 3 -3.00 1.22 9.56
N TRP A 4 -2.05 0.47 10.11
CA TRP A 4 -0.91 1.05 10.82
C TRP A 4 0.22 1.52 9.88
N ILE A 5 0.45 0.79 8.79
CA ILE A 5 1.55 1.09 7.85
C ILE A 5 1.15 2.02 6.70
N HIS A 6 -0.15 2.06 6.36
CA HIS A 6 -0.64 2.72 5.15
C HIS A 6 -0.35 4.23 5.11
N PRO A 7 -0.45 4.98 6.22
CA PRO A 7 -0.09 6.40 6.23
C PRO A 7 1.33 6.66 5.72
N ALA A 8 2.31 5.82 6.11
CA ALA A 8 3.68 5.95 5.62
C ALA A 8 3.81 5.62 4.12
N LEU A 9 3.04 4.64 3.62
CA LEU A 9 3.03 4.31 2.19
C LEU A 9 2.42 5.45 1.35
N ASP A 10 1.36 6.09 1.85
CA ASP A 10 0.72 7.23 1.19
C ASP A 10 1.64 8.46 1.23
N ALA A 11 2.29 8.73 2.36
CA ALA A 11 3.29 9.78 2.48
C ALA A 11 4.50 9.56 1.55
N TRP A 12 4.97 8.31 1.40
CA TRP A 12 5.98 7.96 0.40
C TRP A 12 5.52 8.31 -1.03
N ARG A 13 4.30 7.91 -1.41
CA ARG A 13 3.75 8.22 -2.74
C ARG A 13 3.68 9.72 -2.98
N ALA A 14 3.23 10.49 -1.99
CA ALA A 14 3.19 11.94 -2.07
C ALA A 14 4.59 12.57 -2.20
N ALA A 15 5.57 12.09 -1.43
CA ALA A 15 6.94 12.58 -1.47
C ALA A 15 7.60 12.33 -2.84
N VAL A 16 7.41 11.14 -3.42
CA VAL A 16 7.98 10.80 -4.74
C VAL A 16 7.23 11.51 -5.88
N ALA A 17 5.91 11.69 -5.79
CA ALA A 17 5.14 12.41 -6.81
C ALA A 17 5.54 13.88 -6.95
N ALA A 18 6.03 14.50 -5.87
CA ALA A 18 6.54 15.87 -5.89
C ALA A 18 7.91 16.01 -6.59
N VAL A 19 8.57 14.89 -6.91
CA VAL A 19 9.90 14.89 -7.51
C VAL A 19 9.83 14.67 -9.02
N PRO A 20 10.30 15.63 -9.84
CA PRO A 20 10.32 15.46 -11.28
C PRO A 20 11.39 14.46 -11.71
N GLY A 21 11.05 13.67 -12.74
CA GLY A 21 11.93 12.70 -13.37
C GLY A 21 12.05 11.35 -12.63
N PRO A 22 12.62 10.32 -13.27
CA PRO A 22 12.70 8.99 -12.67
C PRO A 22 13.78 8.93 -11.58
N ALA A 23 13.54 8.17 -10.51
CA ALA A 23 14.48 8.01 -9.39
C ALA A 23 15.89 7.53 -9.83
N ARG A 24 15.99 6.77 -10.94
CA ARG A 24 17.27 6.35 -11.53
C ARG A 24 18.18 7.51 -11.92
N ALA A 25 17.60 8.65 -12.33
CA ALA A 25 18.36 9.84 -12.72
C ALA A 25 19.08 10.49 -11.53
N ARG A 26 18.67 10.14 -10.30
CA ARG A 26 19.22 10.66 -9.04
C ARG A 26 20.23 9.71 -8.38
N GLY A 27 20.68 8.69 -9.11
CA GLY A 27 21.59 7.66 -8.60
C GLY A 27 20.93 6.67 -7.63
N GLY A 28 19.60 6.68 -7.50
CA GLY A 28 18.85 5.81 -6.59
C GLY A 28 18.72 6.35 -5.16
N ILE A 29 18.08 5.57 -4.30
CA ILE A 29 17.72 5.97 -2.93
C ILE A 29 18.92 5.77 -2.00
N ALA A 30 19.30 6.84 -1.30
CA ALA A 30 20.31 6.82 -0.24
C ALA A 30 19.70 6.41 1.11
N GLY A 31 18.47 6.84 1.40
CA GLY A 31 17.76 6.44 2.63
C GLY A 31 16.32 6.95 2.69
N ILE A 32 15.55 6.35 3.58
CA ILE A 32 14.15 6.72 3.84
C ILE A 32 13.98 6.88 5.35
N THR A 33 13.51 8.03 5.81
CA THR A 33 13.13 8.25 7.20
C THR A 33 11.61 8.33 7.29
N VAL A 34 11.04 7.66 8.28
CA VAL A 34 9.61 7.67 8.59
C VAL A 34 9.41 8.14 10.02
N ASP A 35 8.88 9.35 10.17
CA ASP A 35 8.43 9.87 11.46
C ASP A 35 6.96 9.45 11.66
N THR A 36 6.66 8.69 12.71
CA THR A 36 5.33 8.09 12.95
C THR A 36 5.07 7.87 14.45
N PHE A 37 3.94 7.24 14.81
CA PHE A 37 3.59 6.94 16.20
C PHE A 37 4.27 5.66 16.73
N ALA A 38 4.43 5.54 18.04
CA ALA A 38 5.19 4.47 18.72
C ALA A 38 4.90 3.05 18.19
N PHE A 39 3.62 2.70 18.03
CA PHE A 39 3.26 1.37 17.56
C PHE A 39 3.75 1.10 16.13
N ALA A 40 3.68 2.07 15.22
CA ALA A 40 4.21 1.89 13.87
C ALA A 40 5.74 1.79 13.86
N VAL A 41 6.44 2.44 14.79
CA VAL A 41 7.90 2.28 14.95
C VAL A 41 8.28 0.84 15.31
N SER A 42 7.43 0.11 16.04
CA SER A 42 7.67 -1.31 16.36
C SER A 42 7.55 -2.27 15.16
N LEU A 43 7.13 -1.75 14.00
CA LEU A 43 6.99 -2.50 12.75
C LEU A 43 8.24 -2.37 11.86
N ASP A 44 9.44 -2.49 12.46
CA ASP A 44 10.75 -2.16 11.87
C ASP A 44 11.56 -3.37 11.35
N ALA A 45 10.99 -4.57 11.38
CA ALA A 45 11.71 -5.78 10.99
C ALA A 45 12.20 -5.72 9.53
N VAL A 46 13.51 -5.83 9.31
CA VAL A 46 14.09 -5.96 7.96
C VAL A 46 14.15 -7.42 7.52
N ASP A 47 14.52 -8.31 8.45
CA ASP A 47 14.58 -9.75 8.21
C ASP A 47 13.23 -10.38 8.57
N VAL A 48 12.45 -10.72 7.53
CA VAL A 48 11.10 -11.27 7.64
C VAL A 48 11.08 -12.75 7.26
N GLY A 49 10.45 -13.58 8.09
CA GLY A 49 10.40 -15.05 7.91
C GLY A 49 9.13 -15.57 7.23
N SER A 50 8.15 -14.71 6.94
CA SER A 50 6.88 -15.12 6.32
C SER A 50 6.23 -13.96 5.57
N ASP A 51 5.27 -14.28 4.69
CA ASP A 51 4.47 -13.26 3.98
C ASP A 51 3.74 -12.35 4.97
N LEU A 52 3.17 -12.94 6.02
CA LEU A 52 2.41 -12.20 7.02
C LEU A 52 3.32 -11.22 7.76
N HIS A 53 4.52 -11.65 8.13
CA HIS A 53 5.49 -10.76 8.78
C HIS A 53 5.89 -9.61 7.85
N ALA A 54 6.12 -9.88 6.56
CA ALA A 54 6.45 -8.86 5.57
C ALA A 54 5.36 -7.78 5.43
N ARG A 55 4.08 -8.17 5.46
CA ARG A 55 2.93 -7.25 5.39
C ARG A 55 2.82 -6.31 6.60
N PHE A 56 3.52 -6.62 7.69
CA PHE A 56 3.58 -5.79 8.90
C PHE A 56 4.98 -5.22 9.15
N SER A 57 5.86 -5.23 8.13
CA SER A 57 7.15 -4.53 8.17
C SER A 57 7.08 -3.26 7.31
N LEU A 58 7.21 -2.09 7.94
CA LEU A 58 7.33 -0.82 7.22
C LEU A 58 8.55 -0.76 6.31
N PRO A 59 9.76 -1.18 6.75
CA PRO A 59 10.94 -1.22 5.89
C PRO A 59 10.75 -2.07 4.64
N VAL A 60 10.20 -3.28 4.76
CA VAL A 60 9.99 -4.20 3.63
C VAL A 60 8.90 -3.67 2.71
N CYS A 61 7.79 -3.17 3.26
CA CYS A 61 6.70 -2.60 2.45
C CYS A 61 7.15 -1.36 1.68
N LEU A 62 7.91 -0.45 2.29
CA LEU A 62 8.46 0.73 1.61
C LEU A 62 9.51 0.35 0.56
N ALA A 63 10.38 -0.62 0.85
CA ALA A 63 11.37 -1.11 -0.11
C ALA A 63 10.71 -1.74 -1.34
N ALA A 64 9.72 -2.62 -1.12
CA ALA A 64 8.96 -3.23 -2.21
C ALA A 64 8.20 -2.19 -3.02
N LEU A 65 7.52 -1.24 -2.35
CA LEU A 65 6.80 -0.16 -3.02
C LEU A 65 7.75 0.73 -3.85
N ALA A 66 8.93 1.03 -3.34
CA ALA A 66 9.91 1.85 -4.04
C ALA A 66 10.51 1.16 -5.27
N LEU A 67 10.69 -0.16 -5.23
CA LEU A 67 11.25 -0.95 -6.32
C LEU A 67 10.22 -1.31 -7.39
N ASP A 68 9.01 -1.69 -6.97
CA ASP A 68 7.97 -2.19 -7.86
C ASP A 68 6.98 -1.10 -8.29
N GLY A 69 6.98 0.06 -7.63
CA GLY A 69 6.05 1.17 -7.85
C GLY A 69 4.65 0.94 -7.24
N ASP A 70 4.37 -0.30 -6.83
CA ASP A 70 3.08 -0.67 -6.26
C ASP A 70 3.17 -1.90 -5.33
N LEU A 71 2.16 -2.08 -4.47
CA LEU A 71 2.02 -3.23 -3.58
C LEU A 71 0.76 -4.02 -3.93
N VAL A 72 0.94 -5.18 -4.56
CA VAL A 72 -0.12 -6.17 -4.87
C VAL A 72 -0.10 -7.29 -3.83
N ALA A 73 -1.15 -8.11 -3.78
CA ALA A 73 -1.14 -9.35 -3.01
C ALA A 73 0.06 -10.24 -3.37
N GLY A 74 0.43 -10.30 -4.66
CA GLY A 74 1.58 -11.05 -5.15
C GLY A 74 2.95 -10.52 -4.73
N THR A 75 3.05 -9.28 -4.22
CA THR A 75 4.33 -8.67 -3.81
C THR A 75 4.97 -9.43 -2.66
N PHE A 76 4.15 -10.04 -1.80
CA PHE A 76 4.58 -10.75 -0.60
C PHE A 76 4.82 -12.24 -0.83
N LEU A 77 4.78 -12.72 -2.08
CA LEU A 77 5.14 -14.10 -2.39
C LEU A 77 6.63 -14.36 -2.09
N PRO A 78 7.01 -15.58 -1.63
CA PRO A 78 8.37 -15.89 -1.20
C PRO A 78 9.46 -15.46 -2.19
N ASP A 79 9.29 -15.79 -3.48
CA ASP A 79 10.28 -15.47 -4.51
C ASP A 79 10.44 -13.96 -4.75
N ARG A 80 9.37 -13.18 -4.53
CA ARG A 80 9.38 -11.72 -4.68
C ARG A 80 10.06 -11.04 -3.50
N LEU A 81 9.86 -11.57 -2.29
CA LEU A 81 10.48 -11.08 -1.06
C LEU A 81 11.95 -11.49 -0.93
N ALA A 82 12.35 -12.62 -1.51
CA ALA A 82 13.72 -13.12 -1.49
C ALA A 82 14.72 -12.27 -2.28
N ARG A 83 14.25 -11.27 -3.04
CA ARG A 83 15.10 -10.36 -3.82
C ARG A 83 16.10 -9.61 -2.93
N PRO A 84 17.42 -9.68 -3.19
CA PRO A 84 18.41 -9.01 -2.36
C PRO A 84 18.26 -7.48 -2.35
N GLU A 85 17.68 -6.90 -3.40
CA GLU A 85 17.40 -5.47 -3.52
C GLU A 85 16.37 -4.99 -2.48
N ILE A 86 15.38 -5.83 -2.14
CA ILE A 86 14.37 -5.53 -1.12
C ILE A 86 15.06 -5.38 0.23
N ARG A 87 15.88 -6.36 0.62
CA ARG A 87 16.62 -6.34 1.88
C ARG A 87 17.60 -5.16 1.94
N ALA A 88 18.33 -4.92 0.84
CA ALA A 88 19.31 -3.84 0.75
C ALA A 88 18.68 -2.45 0.87
N LEU A 89 17.46 -2.25 0.37
CA LEU A 89 16.74 -0.98 0.50
C LEU A 89 16.01 -0.87 1.86
N ALA A 90 15.41 -1.96 2.35
CA ALA A 90 14.76 -2.00 3.66
C ALA A 90 15.75 -1.66 4.78
N ALA A 91 17.01 -2.11 4.69
CA ALA A 91 18.08 -1.74 5.63
C ALA A 91 18.42 -0.23 5.65
N ARG A 92 17.93 0.56 4.70
CA ARG A 92 18.10 2.03 4.63
C ARG A 92 16.85 2.79 5.09
N VAL A 93 15.83 2.07 5.57
CA VAL A 93 14.63 2.66 6.15
C VAL A 93 14.83 2.82 7.64
N ARG A 94 14.63 4.04 8.15
CA ARG A 94 14.68 4.36 9.58
C ARG A 94 13.30 4.80 10.04
N LEU A 95 12.78 4.17 11.08
CA LEU A 95 11.55 4.59 11.75
C LEU A 95 11.89 5.43 12.97
N VAL A 96 11.14 6.50 13.19
CA VAL A 96 11.34 7.46 14.27
C VAL A 96 9.98 7.74 14.90
N GLU A 97 9.93 7.69 16.23
CA GLU A 97 8.72 8.11 16.94
C GLU A 97 8.66 9.64 16.98
N ASP A 98 7.52 10.19 16.59
CA ASP A 98 7.10 11.55 16.92
C ASP A 98 6.08 11.49 18.07
N PRO A 99 6.38 12.05 19.26
CA PRO A 99 5.46 12.02 20.39
C PRO A 99 4.11 12.72 20.12
N GLY A 100 4.08 13.75 19.28
CA GLY A 100 2.86 14.42 18.85
C GLY A 100 1.99 13.52 17.97
N PHE A 101 2.61 12.64 17.18
CA PHE A 101 1.92 11.63 16.39
C PHE A 101 1.36 10.51 17.26
N SER A 102 2.11 10.06 18.27
CA SER A 102 1.61 9.13 19.29
C SER A 102 0.41 9.70 20.05
N ALA A 103 0.45 10.99 20.42
CA ALA A 103 -0.63 11.68 21.12
C ALA A 103 -1.91 11.86 20.28
N ALA A 104 -1.83 11.78 18.95
CA ALA A 104 -2.98 11.94 18.06
C ALA A 104 -3.87 10.67 17.95
N LEU A 105 -3.40 9.54 18.50
CA LEU A 105 -4.16 8.29 18.51
C LEU A 105 -5.35 8.35 19.49
N PRO A 106 -6.45 7.64 19.20
CA PRO A 106 -6.70 6.82 18.01
C PRO A 106 -7.30 7.58 16.82
N ARG A 107 -7.51 8.90 16.97
CA ARG A 107 -8.22 9.75 15.99
C ARG A 107 -7.46 9.84 14.67
N GLU A 108 -6.15 9.98 14.74
CA GLU A 108 -5.28 10.07 13.58
C GLU A 108 -4.14 9.08 13.68
N ARG A 109 -3.63 8.65 12.53
CA ARG A 109 -2.46 7.78 12.40
C ARG A 109 -1.45 8.47 11.48
N PRO A 110 -0.84 9.57 11.92
CA PRO A 110 0.01 10.36 11.05
C PRO A 110 1.33 9.66 10.73
N ALA A 111 1.86 9.99 9.56
CA ALA A 111 3.22 9.64 9.17
C ALA A 111 3.79 10.72 8.25
N THR A 112 5.07 11.02 8.45
CA THR A 112 5.87 11.85 7.55
C THR A 112 7.00 11.00 6.99
N VAL A 113 7.18 11.02 5.67
CA VAL A 113 8.26 10.31 4.99
C VAL A 113 9.19 11.31 4.36
N THR A 114 10.48 11.16 4.66
CA THR A 114 11.58 11.87 4.00
C THR A 114 12.42 10.89 3.19
N VAL A 115 12.52 11.13 1.89
CA VAL A 115 13.33 10.36 0.96
C VAL A 115 14.60 11.14 0.64
N ARG A 116 15.76 10.49 0.73
CA ARG A 116 17.06 11.05 0.33
C ARG A 116 17.62 10.26 -0.85
N TRP A 117 18.06 10.95 -1.89
CA TRP A 117 18.70 10.35 -3.06
C TRP A 117 20.23 10.45 -3.00
N ARG A 118 20.92 9.66 -3.81
CA ARG A 118 22.40 9.63 -3.85
C ARG A 118 23.03 10.89 -4.46
N ASP A 119 22.26 11.65 -5.23
CA ASP A 119 22.64 12.99 -5.72
C ASP A 119 22.58 14.07 -4.62
N GLY A 120 22.18 13.71 -3.39
CA GLY A 120 22.07 14.62 -2.25
C GLY A 120 20.70 15.33 -2.16
N SER A 121 19.84 15.20 -3.17
CA SER A 121 18.49 15.76 -3.11
C SER A 121 17.59 15.00 -2.13
N SER A 122 16.52 15.66 -1.68
CA SER A 122 15.52 15.07 -0.78
C SER A 122 14.12 15.61 -1.01
N ALA A 123 13.12 14.81 -0.64
CA ALA A 123 11.72 15.21 -0.65
C ALA A 123 11.02 14.65 0.58
N THR A 124 10.09 15.44 1.11
CA THR A 124 9.34 15.11 2.32
C THR A 124 7.87 15.36 2.08
N ALA A 125 7.03 14.42 2.53
CA ALA A 125 5.59 14.60 2.57
C ALA A 125 5.03 13.90 3.81
N GLY A 126 3.88 14.37 4.28
CA GLY A 126 3.20 13.77 5.42
C GLY A 126 1.70 13.69 5.20
N VAL A 127 1.08 12.71 5.87
CA VAL A 127 -0.37 12.52 5.88
C VAL A 127 -0.84 12.35 7.32
N ARG A 128 -2.07 12.81 7.61
CA ARG A 128 -2.69 12.66 8.94
C ARG A 128 -3.37 11.30 9.12
N ASN A 129 -3.88 10.76 8.03
CA ASN A 129 -4.52 9.44 7.95
C ASN A 129 -4.28 8.85 6.55
N ALA A 130 -4.39 7.53 6.45
CA ALA A 130 -4.27 6.84 5.17
C ALA A 130 -5.48 7.09 4.27
N ARG A 131 -5.27 7.09 2.95
CA ARG A 131 -6.33 7.14 1.95
C ARG A 131 -7.29 5.95 2.14
N GLY A 132 -8.59 6.23 2.06
CA GLY A 132 -9.67 5.29 2.38
C GLY A 132 -10.03 5.19 3.86
N ASN A 133 -9.58 6.13 4.70
CA ASN A 133 -10.13 6.37 6.04
C ASN A 133 -11.54 7.01 5.92
N PRO A 134 -12.44 6.96 6.92
CA PRO A 134 -13.74 7.63 6.82
C PRO A 134 -13.64 9.13 6.50
N ASP A 135 -12.60 9.79 6.98
CA ASP A 135 -12.34 11.22 6.72
C ASP A 135 -11.74 11.49 5.33
N ASP A 136 -11.28 10.45 4.62
CA ASP A 136 -10.67 10.53 3.29
C ASP A 136 -11.03 9.27 2.47
N PRO A 137 -12.32 9.07 2.13
CA PRO A 137 -12.78 7.83 1.50
C PRO A 137 -12.23 7.69 0.06
N LEU A 138 -12.14 6.44 -0.41
CA LEU A 138 -11.84 6.18 -1.82
C LEU A 138 -13.03 6.59 -2.69
N GLY A 139 -12.76 7.24 -3.82
CA GLY A 139 -13.77 7.50 -4.85
C GLY A 139 -14.21 6.21 -5.55
N ALA A 140 -15.38 6.25 -6.20
CA ALA A 140 -15.94 5.09 -6.91
C ALA A 140 -14.96 4.50 -7.93
N ASP A 141 -14.33 5.34 -8.76
CA ASP A 141 -13.35 4.91 -9.76
C ASP A 141 -12.10 4.25 -9.13
N GLU A 142 -11.70 4.68 -7.93
CA GLU A 142 -10.59 4.08 -7.21
C GLU A 142 -10.95 2.71 -6.63
N VAL A 143 -12.18 2.58 -6.13
CA VAL A 143 -12.74 1.31 -5.67
C VAL A 143 -12.86 0.33 -6.83
N GLU A 144 -13.38 0.78 -7.98
CA GLU A 144 -13.48 -0.03 -9.20
C GLU A 144 -12.10 -0.50 -9.66
N ARG A 145 -11.16 0.42 -9.83
CA ARG A 145 -9.80 0.09 -10.27
C ARG A 145 -9.13 -0.90 -9.32
N LYS A 146 -9.32 -0.73 -8.01
CA LYS A 146 -8.82 -1.66 -7.00
C LYS A 146 -9.48 -3.03 -7.09
N PHE A 147 -10.79 -3.08 -7.30
CA PHE A 147 -11.53 -4.32 -7.51
C PHE A 147 -10.99 -5.08 -8.73
N ARG A 148 -10.93 -4.42 -9.90
CA ARG A 148 -10.42 -5.00 -11.14
C ARG A 148 -9.01 -5.58 -10.97
N ARG A 149 -8.11 -4.84 -10.31
CA ARG A 149 -6.74 -5.32 -10.03
C ARG A 149 -6.70 -6.54 -9.12
N ASN A 150 -7.65 -6.69 -8.18
CA ASN A 150 -7.70 -7.85 -7.29
C ASN A 150 -8.24 -9.10 -7.99
N VAL A 151 -9.10 -8.95 -9.00
CA VAL A 151 -9.73 -10.07 -9.72
C VAL A 151 -9.04 -10.40 -11.04
N ALA A 152 -8.07 -9.59 -11.47
CA ALA A 152 -7.31 -9.81 -12.69
C ALA A 152 -6.62 -11.19 -12.66
N GLY A 153 -6.83 -11.99 -13.71
CA GLY A 153 -6.30 -13.36 -13.81
C GLY A 153 -7.05 -14.39 -12.96
N VAL A 154 -8.09 -13.99 -12.23
CA VAL A 154 -9.00 -14.87 -11.47
C VAL A 154 -10.38 -14.88 -12.11
N LEU A 155 -10.92 -13.70 -12.43
CA LEU A 155 -12.18 -13.54 -13.15
C LEU A 155 -11.90 -13.12 -14.59
N GLY A 156 -12.74 -13.59 -15.52
CA GLY A 156 -12.78 -13.04 -16.87
C GLY A 156 -13.31 -11.60 -16.87
N ASP A 157 -12.86 -10.80 -17.83
CA ASP A 157 -13.20 -9.37 -17.92
C ASP A 157 -14.71 -9.12 -17.93
N ALA A 158 -15.47 -9.96 -18.66
CA ALA A 158 -16.93 -9.87 -18.72
C ALA A 158 -17.60 -10.06 -17.34
N THR A 159 -17.11 -11.00 -16.54
CA THR A 159 -17.61 -11.24 -15.18
C THR A 159 -17.24 -10.08 -14.25
N ALA A 160 -16.01 -9.57 -14.36
CA ALA A 160 -15.57 -8.41 -13.59
C ALA A 160 -16.42 -7.16 -13.92
N ASP A 161 -16.71 -6.91 -15.20
CA ASP A 161 -17.59 -5.82 -15.66
C ASP A 161 -19.00 -5.97 -15.08
N ALA A 162 -19.57 -7.18 -15.14
CA ALA A 162 -20.90 -7.45 -14.60
C ALA A 162 -20.98 -7.22 -13.09
N VAL A 163 -19.94 -7.58 -12.33
CA VAL A 163 -19.86 -7.33 -10.88
C VAL A 163 -19.75 -5.83 -10.58
N VAL A 164 -18.88 -5.11 -11.30
CA VAL A 164 -18.73 -3.65 -11.14
C VAL A 164 -20.06 -2.96 -11.44
N ALA A 165 -20.70 -3.32 -12.55
CA ALA A 165 -22.00 -2.79 -12.91
C ALA A 165 -23.03 -3.08 -11.81
N ALA A 166 -23.13 -4.30 -11.30
CA ALA A 166 -24.11 -4.63 -10.26
C ALA A 166 -23.86 -3.90 -8.93
N LEU A 167 -22.61 -3.63 -8.56
CA LEU A 167 -22.25 -3.06 -7.25
C LEU A 167 -22.22 -1.53 -7.22
N LEU A 168 -21.84 -0.86 -8.31
CA LEU A 168 -21.64 0.60 -8.35
C LEU A 168 -22.83 1.35 -8.97
N GLN A 169 -24.04 0.78 -8.90
CA GLN A 169 -25.26 1.44 -9.37
C GLN A 169 -25.63 2.67 -8.53
N PRO A 170 -26.12 3.77 -9.15
CA PRO A 170 -26.57 4.97 -8.43
C PRO A 170 -27.71 4.72 -7.43
N THR A 171 -28.52 3.69 -7.68
CA THR A 171 -29.67 3.29 -6.84
C THR A 171 -29.31 2.30 -5.72
N GLY A 172 -28.02 1.99 -5.55
CA GLY A 172 -27.54 0.94 -4.65
C GLY A 172 -27.36 -0.41 -5.35
N ALA A 173 -26.61 -1.31 -4.69
CA ALA A 173 -26.16 -2.56 -5.29
C ALA A 173 -27.32 -3.53 -5.62
N ASP A 174 -27.27 -4.14 -6.80
CA ASP A 174 -28.12 -5.29 -7.16
C ASP A 174 -27.54 -6.57 -6.52
N THR A 175 -27.97 -6.84 -5.30
CA THR A 175 -27.52 -8.00 -4.52
C THR A 175 -27.93 -9.33 -5.16
N THR A 176 -28.98 -9.37 -5.98
CA THR A 176 -29.43 -10.59 -6.66
C THR A 176 -28.50 -10.91 -7.83
N ALA A 177 -28.13 -9.91 -8.63
CA ALA A 177 -27.13 -10.07 -9.68
C ALA A 177 -25.77 -10.49 -9.11
N VAL A 178 -25.34 -9.89 -7.99
CA VAL A 178 -24.09 -10.26 -7.32
C VAL A 178 -24.13 -11.71 -6.81
N ALA A 179 -25.23 -12.13 -6.18
CA ALA A 179 -25.37 -13.51 -5.70
C ALA A 179 -25.32 -14.53 -6.85
N ARG A 180 -25.94 -14.23 -7.99
CA ARG A 180 -25.89 -15.06 -9.19
C ARG A 180 -24.46 -15.17 -9.74
N LEU A 181 -23.78 -14.05 -9.91
CA LEU A 181 -22.39 -14.02 -10.40
C LEU A 181 -21.45 -14.76 -9.45
N ALA A 182 -21.65 -14.63 -8.14
CA ALA A 182 -20.88 -15.38 -7.15
C ALA A 182 -21.08 -16.89 -7.28
N ALA A 183 -22.32 -17.35 -7.53
CA ALA A 183 -22.59 -18.77 -7.75
C ALA A 183 -21.94 -19.30 -9.04
N GLU A 184 -21.97 -18.53 -10.13
CA GLU A 184 -21.30 -18.85 -11.39
C GLU A 184 -19.79 -19.00 -11.19
N VAL A 185 -19.15 -18.04 -10.50
CA VAL A 185 -17.72 -18.11 -10.18
C VAL A 185 -17.40 -19.31 -9.29
N LEU A 186 -18.19 -19.57 -8.24
CA LEU A 186 -17.96 -20.68 -7.32
C LEU A 186 -18.05 -22.05 -8.00
N ALA A 187 -18.97 -22.21 -8.97
CA ALA A 187 -19.10 -23.42 -9.76
C ALA A 187 -17.85 -23.69 -10.62
N ASP A 188 -17.21 -22.65 -11.16
CA ASP A 188 -15.99 -22.76 -11.97
C ASP A 188 -14.74 -23.11 -11.15
N VAL A 189 -14.70 -22.77 -9.85
CA VAL A 189 -13.54 -23.10 -8.96
C VAL A 189 -13.62 -24.50 -8.36
N GLY A 190 -14.66 -25.29 -8.65
CA GLY A 190 -14.80 -26.67 -8.19
C GLY A 190 -15.05 -26.81 -6.68
N CYS A 191 -15.75 -25.85 -6.08
CA CYS A 191 -16.22 -25.88 -4.70
C CYS A 191 -17.65 -26.44 -4.59
#